data_AF-S5ADM9-F1
#
_entry.id   AF-S5ADM9-F1
#
_cell.length_a   1.000
_cell.length_b   1.000
_cell.length_c   1.000
_cell.angle_alpha   90.00
_cell.angle_beta   90.00
_cell.angle_gamma   90.00
#
_symmetry.space_group_name_H-M   'P 1'
#
loop_
_entity.id
_entity.type
_entity.pdbx_description
1 polymer ?
#
loop_
_entity_poly.entity_id
_entity_poly.type
_entity_poly.pdbx_seq_one_letter_code
_entity_poly.pdbx_strand_id
1 'polypeptide(L)'
;MKNIFETKSVFITMAWCVLTFGLFFIYRLYTFTAKVNPHTHNPISKYFAFSAISIHLVSFFSLFIYLASSAPPELLLFSKAMHVISSAFHLVWLVKIRNRINALNDANPQSKLWLNPILCTFFHVIYIQHKINQANTMEFEHAGKHAI
;
A
#
# COMPACT_ATOMS: atom_id res chain seq x y z
N MET A 1 0.23 -4.31 17.06
CA MET A 1 0.43 -3.37 15.93
C MET A 1 1.46 -2.29 16.22
N LYS A 2 1.46 -1.71 17.42
CA LYS A 2 2.33 -0.59 17.83
C LYS A 2 3.84 -0.81 17.66
N ASN A 3 4.31 -2.04 17.87
CA ASN A 3 5.73 -2.40 17.73
C ASN A 3 6.16 -2.70 16.29
N ILE A 4 5.21 -2.79 15.35
CA ILE A 4 5.48 -3.09 13.94
C ILE A 4 5.28 -1.84 13.08
N PHE A 5 4.23 -1.06 13.34
CA PHE A 5 3.89 0.12 12.55
C PHE A 5 3.69 1.36 13.41
N GLU A 6 4.32 2.45 12.98
CA GLU A 6 4.08 3.77 13.55
C GLU A 6 2.73 4.34 13.11
N THR A 7 2.10 5.07 14.03
CA THR A 7 1.01 5.98 13.72
C THR A 7 1.53 7.12 12.83
N LYS A 8 0.83 7.39 11.73
CA LYS A 8 1.16 8.51 10.82
C LYS A 8 -0.11 9.24 10.43
N SER A 9 -0.01 10.54 10.16
CA SER A 9 -1.18 11.32 9.71
C SER A 9 -1.70 10.81 8.37
N VAL A 10 -3.01 10.52 8.34
CA VAL A 10 -3.73 10.07 7.13
C VAL A 10 -3.76 11.19 6.09
N PHE A 11 -3.97 12.43 6.52
CA PHE A 11 -3.96 13.60 5.64
C PHE A 11 -2.59 13.84 5.01
N ILE A 12 -1.51 13.73 5.79
CA ILE A 12 -0.15 13.86 5.26
C ILE A 12 0.16 12.71 4.29
N THR A 13 -0.27 11.48 4.61
CA THR A 13 -0.13 10.32 3.71
C THR A 13 -0.83 10.56 2.37
N MET A 14 -2.06 11.09 2.41
CA MET A 14 -2.82 11.45 1.22
C MET A 14 -2.15 12.58 0.42
N ALA A 15 -1.69 13.64 1.09
CA ALA A 15 -0.98 14.74 0.44
C ALA A 15 0.26 14.26 -0.31
N TRP A 16 1.07 13.38 0.30
CA TRP A 16 2.22 12.78 -0.36
C TRP A 16 1.84 11.91 -1.56
N CYS A 17 0.76 11.14 -1.48
CA CYS A 17 0.26 10.38 -2.64
C CYS A 17 -0.07 11.32 -3.81
N VAL A 18 -0.71 12.46 -3.57
CA VAL A 18 -1.06 13.43 -4.63
C VAL A 18 0.19 14.14 -5.15
N LEU A 19 1.02 14.70 -4.27
CA LEU A 19 2.20 15.50 -4.64
C LEU A 19 3.24 14.69 -5.43
N THR A 20 3.29 13.38 -5.23
CA THR A 20 4.22 12.48 -5.93
C THR A 20 3.57 11.74 -7.10
N PHE A 21 2.36 12.14 -7.51
CA PHE A 21 1.59 11.49 -8.57
C PHE A 21 1.45 9.97 -8.37
N GLY A 22 1.28 9.54 -7.12
CA GLY A 22 1.12 8.13 -6.74
C GLY A 22 2.43 7.36 -6.50
N LEU A 23 3.62 7.93 -6.73
CA LEU A 23 4.88 7.23 -6.42
C LEU A 23 5.03 6.94 -4.92
N PHE A 24 4.56 7.84 -4.06
CA PHE A 24 4.55 7.61 -2.62
C PHE A 24 3.69 6.41 -2.23
N PHE A 25 2.61 6.11 -2.96
CA PHE A 25 1.81 4.91 -2.72
C PHE A 25 2.65 3.63 -2.91
N ILE A 26 3.48 3.58 -3.95
CA ILE A 26 4.39 2.45 -4.21
C ILE A 26 5.41 2.30 -3.10
N TYR A 27 6.04 3.41 -2.72
CA TYR A 27 6.96 3.44 -1.58
C TYR A 27 6.27 2.92 -0.31
N ARG A 28 5.04 3.34 -0.03
CA ARG A 28 4.30 2.88 1.15
C ARG A 28 3.99 1.39 1.10
N LEU A 29 3.56 0.83 -0.03
CA LEU A 29 3.39 -0.62 -0.19
C LEU A 29 4.68 -1.40 0.08
N TYR A 30 5.82 -0.89 -0.42
CA TYR A 30 7.12 -1.49 -0.13
C TYR A 30 7.44 -1.45 1.37
N THR A 31 7.25 -0.31 2.04
CA THR A 31 7.49 -0.21 3.49
C THR A 31 6.57 -1.11 4.31
N PHE A 32 5.30 -1.26 3.93
CA PHE A 32 4.39 -2.20 4.58
C PHE A 32 4.88 -3.64 4.38
N THR A 33 5.35 -3.98 3.18
CA THR A 33 5.94 -5.30 2.91
C THR A 33 7.12 -5.59 3.82
N ALA A 34 8.05 -4.64 3.94
CA ALA A 34 9.23 -4.79 4.81
C ALA A 34 8.84 -4.97 6.29
N LYS A 35 7.80 -4.29 6.76
CA LYS A 35 7.31 -4.38 8.15
C LYS A 35 6.52 -5.66 8.43
N VAL A 36 5.72 -6.12 7.46
CA VAL A 36 4.89 -7.33 7.59
C VAL A 36 5.71 -8.61 7.46
N ASN A 37 6.64 -8.67 6.50
CA ASN A 37 7.33 -9.90 6.13
C ASN A 37 8.01 -10.65 7.28
N PRO A 38 8.67 -10.00 8.25
CA PRO A 38 9.28 -10.69 9.39
C PRO A 38 8.27 -11.34 10.35
N HIS A 39 6.99 -10.93 10.29
CA HIS A 39 5.95 -11.31 11.25
C HIS A 39 4.88 -12.21 10.62
N THR A 40 5.18 -12.86 9.50
CA THR A 40 4.21 -13.73 8.80
C THR A 40 4.86 -15.03 8.33
N HIS A 41 4.12 -16.13 8.40
CA HIS A 41 4.57 -17.43 7.90
C HIS A 41 4.73 -17.49 6.37
N ASN A 42 4.07 -16.58 5.64
CA ASN A 42 4.13 -16.55 4.18
C ASN A 42 4.56 -15.15 3.72
N PRO A 43 5.86 -14.81 3.71
CA PRO A 43 6.33 -13.48 3.34
C PRO A 43 6.04 -13.16 1.87
N ILE A 44 5.84 -11.88 1.56
CA ILE A 44 5.72 -11.43 0.17
C ILE A 44 7.11 -11.46 -0.46
N SER A 45 7.23 -12.14 -1.60
CA SER A 45 8.49 -12.25 -2.35
C SER A 45 9.07 -10.88 -2.70
N LYS A 46 10.37 -10.69 -2.41
CA LYS A 46 11.10 -9.49 -2.80
C LYS A 46 11.14 -9.32 -4.32
N TYR A 47 11.27 -10.43 -5.07
CA TYR A 47 11.24 -10.40 -6.54
C TYR A 47 9.90 -9.92 -7.07
N PHE A 48 8.79 -10.32 -6.44
CA PHE A 48 7.47 -9.82 -6.79
C PHE A 48 7.33 -8.31 -6.52
N ALA A 49 7.80 -7.84 -5.35
CA ALA A 49 7.77 -6.41 -5.03
C ALA A 49 8.63 -5.60 -6.01
N PHE A 50 9.84 -6.06 -6.32
CA PHE A 50 10.73 -5.38 -7.27
C PHE A 50 10.16 -5.36 -8.68
N SER A 51 9.59 -6.48 -9.18
CA SER A 51 8.98 -6.48 -10.50
C SER A 51 7.77 -5.55 -10.59
N ALA A 52 6.91 -5.51 -9.56
CA ALA A 52 5.80 -4.55 -9.48
C ALA A 52 6.30 -3.09 -9.55
N ILE A 53 7.33 -2.76 -8.76
CA ILE A 53 7.94 -1.42 -8.77
C ILE A 53 8.52 -1.10 -10.15
N SER A 54 9.31 -1.99 -10.74
CA SER A 54 9.94 -1.76 -12.04
C SER A 54 8.91 -1.56 -13.15
N ILE A 55 7.87 -2.40 -13.21
CA ILE A 55 6.77 -2.27 -14.18
C ILE A 55 6.06 -0.92 -14.01
N HIS A 56 5.80 -0.50 -12.76
CA HIS A 56 5.20 0.80 -12.48
C HIS A 56 6.07 1.96 -12.95
N LEU A 57 7.37 1.94 -12.63
CA LEU A 57 8.28 3.01 -13.03
C LEU A 57 8.42 3.09 -14.56
N VAL A 58 8.50 1.96 -15.26
CA VAL A 58 8.51 1.93 -16.72
C VAL A 58 7.21 2.53 -17.30
N SER A 59 6.05 2.16 -16.76
CA SER A 59 4.76 2.74 -17.15
C SER A 59 4.71 4.26 -16.90
N PHE A 60 5.12 4.69 -15.71
CA PHE A 60 5.10 6.08 -15.27
C PHE A 60 6.05 6.96 -16.10
N PHE A 61 7.30 6.55 -16.27
CA PHE A 61 8.28 7.34 -17.00
C PHE A 61 8.03 7.32 -18.51
N SER A 62 7.52 6.23 -19.08
CA SER A 62 7.09 6.24 -20.50
C SER A 62 5.96 7.23 -20.75
N LEU A 63 4.99 7.35 -19.82
CA LEU A 63 3.95 8.38 -19.90
C LEU A 63 4.55 9.78 -19.78
N PHE A 64 5.43 9.98 -18.81
CA PHE A 64 6.07 11.27 -18.58
C PHE A 64 6.86 11.73 -19.81
N ILE A 65 7.66 10.84 -20.42
CA ILE A 65 8.41 11.13 -21.64
C ILE A 65 7.44 11.49 -22.78
N TYR A 66 6.34 10.75 -22.93
CA TYR A 66 5.34 11.05 -23.96
C TYR A 66 4.71 12.43 -23.77
N LEU A 67 4.45 12.85 -22.54
CA LEU A 67 3.85 14.16 -22.25
C LEU A 67 4.85 15.32 -22.34
N ALA A 68 6.12 15.08 -22.01
CA ALA A 68 7.15 16.10 -21.96
C ALA A 68 7.88 16.31 -23.30
N SER A 69 7.66 15.44 -24.29
CA SER A 69 8.33 15.50 -25.59
C SER A 69 7.35 15.21 -26.73
N SER A 70 7.74 15.51 -27.97
CA SER A 70 7.00 15.13 -29.18
C SER A 70 7.21 13.65 -29.53
N ALA A 71 6.97 12.76 -28.56
CA ALA A 71 7.15 11.33 -28.70
C ALA A 71 6.04 10.70 -29.58
N PRO A 72 6.33 9.57 -30.24
CA PRO A 72 5.39 8.96 -31.16
C PRO A 72 4.23 8.24 -30.41
N PRO A 73 3.03 8.09 -31.03
CA PRO A 73 1.84 7.53 -30.38
C PRO A 73 2.01 6.10 -29.82
N GLU A 74 2.94 5.33 -30.37
CA GLU A 74 3.30 3.98 -29.93
C GLU A 74 3.79 3.98 -28.47
N LEU A 75 4.49 5.04 -28.04
CA LEU A 75 4.95 5.17 -26.66
C LEU A 75 3.76 5.34 -25.69
N LEU A 76 2.72 6.07 -26.10
CA LEU A 76 1.49 6.19 -25.31
C LEU A 76 0.76 4.85 -25.22
N LEU A 77 0.66 4.11 -26.33
CA LEU A 77 0.05 2.78 -26.33
C LEU A 77 0.81 1.81 -25.40
N PHE A 78 2.15 1.81 -25.51
CA PHE A 78 3.02 1.05 -24.63
C PHE A 78 2.82 1.43 -23.16
N SER A 79 2.80 2.72 -22.84
CA SER A 79 2.60 3.21 -21.48
C SER A 79 1.25 2.77 -20.90
N LYS A 80 0.16 2.84 -21.69
CA LYS A 80 -1.17 2.34 -21.31
C LYS A 80 -1.16 0.83 -21.04
N ALA A 81 -0.56 0.04 -21.92
CA ALA A 81 -0.46 -1.41 -21.74
C ALA A 81 0.32 -1.76 -20.45
N MET A 82 1.47 -1.12 -20.25
CA MET A 82 2.28 -1.27 -19.03
C MET A 82 1.54 -0.80 -17.77
N HIS A 83 0.68 0.22 -17.88
CA HIS A 83 -0.13 0.70 -16.76
C HIS A 83 -1.18 -0.32 -16.33
N VAL A 84 -1.83 -1.00 -17.29
CA VAL A 84 -2.79 -2.08 -16.99
C VAL A 84 -2.07 -3.24 -16.28
N ILE A 85 -0.90 -3.65 -16.78
CA ILE A 85 -0.08 -4.69 -16.14
C ILE A 85 0.34 -4.25 -14.73
N SER A 86 0.84 -3.01 -14.58
CA SER A 86 1.20 -2.42 -13.28
C SER A 86 0.02 -2.45 -12.29
N SER A 87 -1.17 -2.09 -12.75
CA SER A 87 -2.39 -2.08 -11.94
C SER A 87 -2.74 -3.48 -11.42
N ALA A 88 -2.61 -4.52 -12.25
CA ALA A 88 -2.82 -5.90 -11.82
C ALA A 88 -1.82 -6.32 -10.72
N PHE A 89 -0.53 -5.99 -10.90
CA PHE A 89 0.49 -6.25 -9.87
C PHE A 89 0.19 -5.52 -8.56
N HIS A 90 -0.25 -4.26 -8.62
CA HIS A 90 -0.62 -3.50 -7.43
C HIS A 90 -1.83 -4.07 -6.70
N LEU A 91 -2.87 -4.50 -7.41
CA LEU A 91 -4.02 -5.15 -6.80
C LEU A 91 -3.62 -6.43 -6.07
N VAL A 92 -2.82 -7.28 -6.72
CA VAL A 92 -2.29 -8.51 -6.09
C VAL A 92 -1.45 -8.16 -4.86
N TRP A 93 -0.59 -7.15 -4.95
CA TRP A 93 0.26 -6.73 -3.84
C TRP A 93 -0.56 -6.20 -2.66
N LEU A 94 -1.55 -5.37 -2.95
CA LEU A 94 -2.47 -4.80 -1.96
C LEU A 94 -3.25 -5.90 -1.24
N VAL A 95 -3.79 -6.88 -1.96
CA VAL A 95 -4.47 -8.04 -1.36
C VAL A 95 -3.52 -8.84 -0.48
N LYS A 96 -2.28 -9.08 -0.94
CA LYS A 96 -1.26 -9.79 -0.15
C LYS A 96 -0.95 -9.07 1.16
N ILE A 97 -0.76 -7.75 1.12
CA ILE A 97 -0.51 -6.93 2.31
C ILE A 97 -1.72 -6.92 3.24
N ARG A 98 -2.91 -6.64 2.70
CA ARG A 98 -4.17 -6.63 3.43
C ARG A 98 -4.36 -7.89 4.25
N ASN A 99 -4.23 -9.05 3.61
CA ASN A 99 -4.47 -10.33 4.27
C ASN A 99 -3.49 -10.58 5.42
N ARG A 100 -2.23 -10.16 5.26
CA ARG A 100 -1.21 -10.32 6.30
C ARG A 100 -1.40 -9.32 7.45
N ILE A 101 -1.81 -8.08 7.17
CA ILE A 101 -2.15 -7.11 8.23
C ILE A 101 -3.41 -7.56 8.99
N ASN A 102 -4.41 -8.11 8.30
CA ASN A 102 -5.56 -8.71 8.98
C ASN A 102 -5.14 -9.87 9.88
N ALA A 103 -4.27 -10.77 9.41
CA ALA A 103 -3.75 -11.87 10.22
C ALA A 103 -2.96 -11.38 11.44
N LEU A 104 -2.15 -10.32 11.31
CA LEU A 104 -1.43 -9.70 12.43
C LEU A 104 -2.36 -9.11 13.52
N ASN A 105 -3.60 -8.77 13.16
CA ASN A 105 -4.61 -8.24 14.08
C ASN A 105 -5.66 -9.28 14.49
N ASP A 106 -5.51 -10.55 14.06
CA ASP A 106 -6.55 -11.57 14.16
C ASP A 106 -7.94 -11.07 13.68
N ALA A 107 -7.93 -10.24 12.63
CA ALA A 107 -9.11 -9.50 12.19
C ALA A 107 -9.93 -10.30 11.15
N ASN A 108 -11.20 -10.50 11.46
CA ASN A 108 -12.22 -11.09 10.58
C ASN A 108 -13.23 -10.01 10.12
N PRO A 109 -14.13 -10.28 9.16
CA PRO A 109 -15.06 -9.27 8.63
C PRO A 109 -15.91 -8.52 9.65
N GLN A 110 -16.15 -9.11 10.83
CA GLN A 110 -16.90 -8.52 11.93
C GLN A 110 -15.99 -7.67 12.85
N SER A 111 -14.67 -7.85 12.80
CA SER A 111 -13.70 -7.11 13.60
C SER A 111 -13.61 -5.64 13.17
N LYS A 112 -13.56 -4.74 14.15
CA LYS A 112 -13.37 -3.29 13.91
C LYS A 112 -12.09 -2.97 13.14
N LEU A 113 -11.02 -3.76 13.34
CA LEU A 113 -9.73 -3.58 12.68
C LEU A 113 -9.65 -4.23 11.29
N TRP A 114 -10.73 -4.87 10.82
CA TRP A 114 -10.73 -5.51 9.51
C TRP A 114 -10.51 -4.51 8.39
N LEU A 115 -9.53 -4.81 7.56
CA LEU A 115 -9.34 -4.11 6.30
C LEU A 115 -10.38 -4.58 5.30
N ASN A 116 -11.45 -3.81 5.13
CA ASN A 116 -12.44 -4.01 4.08
C ASN A 116 -11.76 -3.99 2.68
N PRO A 117 -11.99 -5.00 1.83
CA PRO A 117 -11.32 -5.11 0.54
C PRO A 117 -11.71 -3.99 -0.43
N ILE A 118 -12.96 -3.54 -0.42
CA ILE A 118 -13.45 -2.45 -1.28
C ILE A 118 -12.76 -1.14 -0.89
N LEU A 119 -12.74 -0.82 0.40
CA LEU A 119 -12.07 0.40 0.89
C LEU A 119 -10.54 0.34 0.65
N CYS A 120 -9.92 -0.83 0.80
CA CYS A 120 -8.53 -1.02 0.40
C CYS A 120 -8.32 -0.72 -1.09
N THR A 121 -9.18 -1.20 -1.98
CA THR A 121 -9.03 -0.99 -3.42
C THR A 121 -9.18 0.48 -3.84
N PHE A 122 -10.04 1.26 -3.20
CA PHE A 122 -10.20 2.68 -3.56
C PHE A 122 -9.19 3.58 -2.83
N PHE A 123 -8.98 3.38 -1.53
CA PHE A 123 -8.18 4.26 -0.68
C PHE A 123 -6.79 3.70 -0.34
N HIS A 124 -6.48 2.48 -0.77
CA HIS A 124 -5.12 1.93 -0.79
C HIS A 124 -4.38 2.05 0.55
N VAL A 125 -3.16 2.61 0.52
CA VAL A 125 -2.29 2.79 1.68
C VAL A 125 -2.83 3.82 2.68
N ILE A 126 -3.73 4.71 2.25
CA ILE A 126 -4.36 5.73 3.11
C ILE A 126 -5.31 5.02 4.08
N TYR A 127 -6.16 4.14 3.57
CA TYR A 127 -7.07 3.35 4.41
C TYR A 127 -6.34 2.35 5.29
N ILE A 128 -5.29 1.71 4.77
CA ILE A 128 -4.42 0.85 5.60
C ILE A 128 -3.81 1.68 6.73
N GLN A 129 -3.25 2.86 6.46
CA GLN A 129 -2.69 3.71 7.51
C GLN A 129 -3.74 4.14 8.54
N HIS A 130 -4.96 4.46 8.10
CA HIS A 130 -6.06 4.77 9.00
C HIS A 130 -6.36 3.60 9.96
N LYS A 131 -6.42 2.36 9.46
CA LYS A 131 -6.63 1.16 10.30
C LYS A 131 -5.45 0.87 11.22
N ILE A 132 -4.22 1.10 10.78
CA ILE A 132 -3.02 1.00 11.63
C ILE A 132 -3.12 1.98 12.81
N ASN A 133 -3.48 3.23 12.55
CA ASN A 133 -3.64 4.22 13.61
C ASN A 133 -4.73 3.80 14.61
N GLN A 134 -5.87 3.31 14.10
CA GLN A 134 -6.95 2.79 14.95
C GLN A 134 -6.47 1.64 15.85
N ALA A 135 -5.72 0.68 15.31
CA ALA A 135 -5.19 -0.44 16.09
C ALA A 135 -4.25 0.04 17.20
N ASN A 136 -3.33 0.95 16.88
CA ASN A 136 -2.39 1.51 17.85
C ASN A 136 -3.08 2.31 18.98
N THR A 137 -4.15 3.04 18.66
CA THR A 137 -4.94 3.77 19.67
C THR A 137 -5.68 2.81 20.60
N MET A 138 -6.32 1.76 20.07
CA MET A 138 -7.03 0.77 20.90
C MET A 138 -6.07 0.00 21.82
N GLU A 139 -4.88 -0.36 21.33
CA GLU A 139 -3.85 -0.99 22.16
C GLU A 139 -3.41 -0.08 23.32
N PHE A 140 -3.31 1.23 23.08
CA PHE A 140 -2.96 2.21 24.11
C PHE A 140 -4.07 2.37 25.17
N GLU A 141 -5.32 2.50 24.74
CA GLU A 141 -6.48 2.60 25.65
C GLU A 141 -6.63 1.34 26.51
N HIS A 142 -6.41 0.17 25.94
CA HIS A 142 -6.47 -1.10 26.67
C HIS A 142 -5.31 -1.20 27.70
N ALA A 143 -4.09 -0.79 27.36
CA ALA A 143 -2.97 -0.79 28.30
C ALA A 143 -3.19 0.19 29.48
N GLY A 144 -3.76 1.36 29.21
CA GLY A 144 -4.09 2.35 30.25
C GLY A 144 -5.17 1.87 31.23
N LYS A 145 -6.11 1.04 30.80
CA LYS A 145 -7.17 0.47 31.66
C LYS A 145 -6.70 -0.61 32.63
N HIS A 146 -5.58 -1.28 32.36
CA HIS A 146 -4.99 -2.29 33.27
C HIS A 146 -3.89 -1.73 34.18
N ALA A 147 -3.57 -0.44 34.03
CA ALA A 147 -2.57 0.26 34.85
C ALA A 147 -3.20 1.03 36.02
N ILE A 148 -4.52 0.92 36.21
CA ILE A 148 -5.32 1.58 37.27
C ILE A 148 -5.91 0.51 38.18
#